data_AF-A0AAV6AUH7-F1
#
_entry.id   AF-A0AAV6AUH7-F1
#
_cell.length_a   1.000
_cell.length_b   1.000
_cell.length_c   1.000
_cell.angle_alpha   90.00
_cell.angle_beta   90.00
_cell.angle_gamma   90.00
#
_symmetry.space_group_name_H-M   'P 1'
#
loop_
_entity.id
_entity.type
_entity.pdbx_description
1 polymer ?
#
loop_
_entity_poly.entity_id
_entity_poly.type
_entity_poly.pdbx_seq_one_letter_code
_entity_poly.pdbx_strand_id
1 'polypeptide(L)'
;VNRVPNRSPKHSFRLLFKEQYGATKLKYQVFADSTVKKFDTLVLRADYNNSWIHWDPQARPRAQRTRDAWMKDSHRAMGWVAAHNRYFHLFLNGLYWGVYDFTERPDANFAAAYFGGKSEDYDVVNEFQAKGGTLDAFHALNSLRGLARDPQYQKLGQLLDVTNYIDYVLLNYYAGNQDWGENKNWYAVRRRVPAAPFQYVMWDGEQVLQDVQDDTVSDPYEMPFRLAEELKRNAEFRLAFADRVQKHFFHDGALAPTACAERWAKRAKEVDAAMVAESARWGYYRRNPPFTRDKEWLAEQQRLLKNYFPQRTAIVLQQLRAVGLYPKIAAPILGQQDGASDRAFQVEVTPAKGSRIYYTTNGSDPRVAFTGAITSHAQIYTKAIFFPAGTHVRARTLQDGIWSALTETTFTSASPAAKN
;
A
#
# COMPACT_ATOMS: atom_id res chain seq x y z
N VAL A 1 -2.84 -18.88 -11.85
CA VAL A 1 -4.18 -18.74 -12.51
C VAL A 1 -4.88 -20.09 -12.47
N ASN A 2 -6.07 -20.15 -11.87
CA ASN A 2 -6.86 -21.36 -11.78
C ASN A 2 -7.43 -21.75 -13.16
N ARG A 3 -7.22 -23.01 -13.57
CA ARG A 3 -7.72 -23.60 -14.83
C ARG A 3 -8.77 -24.69 -14.61
N VAL A 4 -9.19 -24.90 -13.36
CA VAL A 4 -10.23 -25.86 -12.99
C VAL A 4 -11.60 -25.21 -13.15
N PRO A 5 -12.42 -25.59 -14.14
CA PRO A 5 -13.66 -24.89 -14.45
C PRO A 5 -14.67 -24.89 -13.29
N ASN A 6 -14.69 -25.97 -12.50
CA ASN A 6 -15.56 -26.06 -11.33
C ASN A 6 -15.18 -25.05 -10.23
N ARG A 7 -13.92 -24.56 -10.19
CA ARG A 7 -13.50 -23.53 -9.24
C ARG A 7 -13.85 -22.13 -9.73
N SER A 8 -13.62 -21.83 -11.00
CA SER A 8 -14.14 -20.65 -11.69
C SER A 8 -14.17 -20.89 -13.20
N PRO A 9 -15.30 -20.63 -13.89
CA PRO A 9 -15.42 -20.77 -15.35
C PRO A 9 -14.78 -19.60 -16.12
N LYS A 10 -14.49 -18.49 -15.45
CA LYS A 10 -13.97 -17.26 -16.04
C LYS A 10 -12.46 -17.22 -15.82
N HIS A 11 -11.71 -17.56 -16.86
CA HIS A 11 -10.26 -17.68 -16.75
C HIS A 11 -9.54 -16.38 -17.08
N SER A 12 -8.45 -16.09 -16.36
CA SER A 12 -7.54 -15.00 -16.72
C SER A 12 -6.67 -15.37 -17.92
N PHE A 13 -6.26 -14.35 -18.68
CA PHE A 13 -5.41 -14.49 -19.85
C PHE A 13 -4.11 -13.72 -19.67
N ARG A 14 -3.11 -14.09 -20.46
CA ARG A 14 -1.89 -13.31 -20.62
C ARG A 14 -1.75 -13.00 -22.11
N LEU A 15 -1.62 -11.73 -22.45
CA LEU A 15 -1.26 -11.30 -23.79
C LEU A 15 0.25 -11.18 -23.86
N LEU A 16 0.85 -11.96 -24.75
CA LEU A 16 2.28 -11.97 -25.04
C LEU A 16 2.48 -11.44 -26.46
N PHE A 17 3.22 -10.35 -26.59
CA PHE A 17 3.56 -9.77 -27.90
C PHE A 17 4.83 -10.45 -28.41
N LYS A 18 4.67 -11.40 -29.33
CA LYS A 18 5.77 -12.24 -29.85
C LYS A 18 6.03 -11.94 -31.31
N GLU A 19 7.31 -11.99 -31.70
CA GLU A 19 7.79 -11.69 -33.06
C GLU A 19 7.06 -12.49 -34.14
N GLN A 20 6.85 -13.79 -33.91
CA GLN A 20 6.11 -14.66 -34.83
C GLN A 20 4.67 -14.22 -35.12
N TYR A 21 4.11 -13.31 -34.31
CA TYR A 21 2.76 -12.75 -34.47
C TYR A 21 2.77 -11.25 -34.77
N GLY A 22 3.95 -10.64 -34.98
CA GLY A 22 4.11 -9.22 -35.29
C GLY A 22 4.97 -8.47 -34.27
N ALA A 23 4.59 -7.24 -33.95
CA ALA A 23 5.38 -6.39 -33.05
C ALA A 23 5.57 -7.05 -31.67
N THR A 24 6.80 -7.05 -31.17
CA THR A 24 7.18 -7.66 -29.88
C THR A 24 6.77 -6.83 -28.66
N LYS A 25 6.18 -5.65 -28.88
CA LYS A 25 5.65 -4.77 -27.83
C LYS A 25 4.40 -4.07 -28.31
N LEU A 26 3.40 -3.95 -27.44
CA LEU A 26 2.30 -3.01 -27.64
C LEU A 26 2.78 -1.59 -27.35
N LYS A 27 2.70 -0.70 -28.34
CA LYS A 27 2.98 0.73 -28.19
C LYS A 27 1.65 1.49 -28.08
N TYR A 28 1.13 1.64 -26.87
CA TYR A 28 -0.16 2.28 -26.61
C TYR A 28 -0.24 2.80 -25.18
N GLN A 29 -0.94 3.91 -24.95
CA GLN A 29 -1.24 4.39 -23.59
C GLN A 29 -2.35 3.53 -22.96
N VAL A 30 -1.98 2.33 -22.50
CA VAL A 30 -2.95 1.39 -21.90
C VAL A 30 -3.53 1.99 -20.62
N PHE A 31 -2.70 2.49 -19.71
CA PHE A 31 -3.14 3.07 -18.44
C PHE A 31 -3.03 4.59 -18.51
N ALA A 32 -4.15 5.30 -18.40
CA ALA A 32 -4.15 6.75 -18.54
C ALA A 32 -3.35 7.49 -17.44
N ASP A 33 -3.18 6.84 -16.28
CA ASP A 33 -2.45 7.35 -15.11
C ASP A 33 -0.98 6.89 -15.04
N SER A 34 -0.46 6.25 -16.10
CA SER A 34 0.94 5.80 -16.17
C SER A 34 1.72 6.57 -17.24
N THR A 35 3.00 6.86 -16.98
CA THR A 35 3.94 7.38 -17.99
C THR A 35 4.41 6.30 -18.96
N VAL A 36 4.21 5.01 -18.64
CA VAL A 36 4.62 3.86 -19.45
C VAL A 36 3.63 3.64 -20.60
N LYS A 37 4.17 3.55 -21.82
CA LYS A 37 3.42 3.44 -23.08
C LYS A 37 3.79 2.20 -23.92
N LYS A 38 4.63 1.32 -23.37
CA LYS A 38 5.20 0.16 -24.07
C LYS A 38 5.09 -1.06 -23.19
N PHE A 39 4.47 -2.12 -23.70
CA PHE A 39 4.21 -3.34 -22.92
C PHE A 39 4.61 -4.59 -23.68
N ASP A 40 5.46 -5.40 -23.06
CA ASP A 40 5.85 -6.74 -23.55
C ASP A 40 4.80 -7.80 -23.16
N THR A 41 4.13 -7.58 -22.04
CA THR A 41 3.10 -8.48 -21.51
C THR A 41 2.03 -7.68 -20.79
N LEU A 42 0.78 -8.08 -20.96
CA LEU A 42 -0.34 -7.64 -20.13
C LEU A 42 -1.08 -8.86 -19.58
N VAL A 43 -1.51 -8.77 -18.32
CA VAL A 43 -2.38 -9.77 -17.70
C VAL A 43 -3.80 -9.27 -17.77
N LEU A 44 -4.72 -10.13 -18.20
CA LEU A 44 -6.16 -9.86 -18.26
C LEU A 44 -6.77 -10.64 -17.11
N ARG A 45 -7.04 -9.94 -16.01
CA ARG A 45 -7.55 -10.56 -14.78
C ARG A 45 -9.06 -10.71 -14.86
N ALA A 46 -9.51 -11.90 -14.47
CA ALA A 46 -10.92 -12.26 -14.37
C ALA A 46 -11.51 -11.92 -12.99
N ASP A 47 -10.63 -11.63 -12.01
CA ASP A 47 -10.78 -11.72 -10.55
C ASP A 47 -11.34 -13.07 -10.11
N TYR A 48 -10.45 -13.88 -9.56
CA TYR A 48 -10.80 -15.22 -9.14
C TYR A 48 -11.47 -15.17 -7.77
N ASN A 49 -10.76 -14.61 -6.78
CA ASN A 49 -11.25 -14.47 -5.43
C ASN A 49 -12.29 -13.37 -5.33
N ASN A 50 -13.19 -13.48 -4.35
CA ASN A 50 -14.28 -12.52 -4.16
C ASN A 50 -15.00 -12.20 -5.48
N SER A 51 -15.55 -13.23 -6.11
CA SER A 51 -16.28 -13.14 -7.38
C SER A 51 -17.57 -13.97 -7.31
N TRP A 52 -18.63 -13.56 -8.03
CA TRP A 52 -19.94 -14.24 -8.00
C TRP A 52 -19.89 -15.70 -8.48
N ILE A 53 -18.85 -16.04 -9.23
CA ILE A 53 -18.63 -17.35 -9.84
C ILE A 53 -17.65 -18.23 -9.06
N HIS A 54 -17.07 -17.70 -7.97
CA HIS A 54 -16.21 -18.47 -7.10
C HIS A 54 -16.94 -19.70 -6.55
N TRP A 55 -16.20 -20.77 -6.30
CA TRP A 55 -16.77 -22.03 -5.80
C TRP A 55 -17.18 -21.97 -4.33
N ASP A 56 -16.45 -21.17 -3.53
CA ASP A 56 -16.78 -20.95 -2.13
C ASP A 56 -17.98 -19.99 -2.01
N PRO A 57 -19.09 -20.40 -1.37
CA PRO A 57 -20.24 -19.56 -1.12
C PRO A 57 -19.93 -18.23 -0.41
N GLN A 58 -18.94 -18.19 0.49
CA GLN A 58 -18.64 -17.02 1.32
C GLN A 58 -17.94 -15.89 0.54
N ALA A 59 -17.15 -16.24 -0.48
CA ALA A 59 -16.48 -15.26 -1.33
C ALA A 59 -17.44 -14.54 -2.29
N ARG A 60 -18.53 -15.18 -2.71
CA ARG A 60 -19.40 -14.65 -3.79
C ARG A 60 -20.05 -13.31 -3.45
N PRO A 61 -20.66 -13.09 -2.26
CA PRO A 61 -21.26 -11.80 -1.92
C PRO A 61 -20.26 -10.64 -1.87
N ARG A 62 -18.96 -10.91 -1.79
CA ARG A 62 -17.89 -9.91 -1.74
C ARG A 62 -17.48 -9.37 -3.11
N ALA A 63 -18.12 -9.82 -4.20
CA ALA A 63 -17.68 -9.46 -5.54
C ALA A 63 -17.79 -7.97 -5.83
N GLN A 64 -16.64 -7.34 -6.14
CA GLN A 64 -16.55 -5.90 -6.43
C GLN A 64 -15.73 -5.55 -7.67
N ARG A 65 -14.84 -6.46 -8.12
CA ARG A 65 -13.89 -6.27 -9.24
C ARG A 65 -12.78 -5.23 -9.03
N THR A 66 -12.64 -4.65 -7.83
CA THR A 66 -11.82 -3.46 -7.60
C THR A 66 -10.73 -3.61 -6.54
N ARG A 67 -10.65 -4.74 -5.82
CA ARG A 67 -9.79 -4.91 -4.63
C ARG A 67 -8.29 -4.84 -4.95
N ASP A 68 -7.84 -5.63 -5.91
CA ASP A 68 -6.42 -5.64 -6.33
C ASP A 68 -5.99 -4.27 -6.89
N ALA A 69 -6.85 -3.64 -7.69
CA ALA A 69 -6.62 -2.28 -8.18
C ALA A 69 -6.52 -1.27 -7.03
N TRP A 70 -7.41 -1.34 -6.03
CA TRP A 70 -7.36 -0.47 -4.85
C TRP A 70 -6.10 -0.66 -4.02
N MET A 71 -5.61 -1.90 -3.86
CA MET A 71 -4.34 -2.18 -3.18
C MET A 71 -3.16 -1.50 -3.90
N LYS A 72 -3.10 -1.62 -5.22
CA LYS A 72 -2.04 -0.99 -6.02
C LYS A 72 -2.13 0.54 -6.02
N ASP A 73 -3.34 1.08 -6.17
CA ASP A 73 -3.58 2.52 -6.07
C ASP A 73 -3.17 3.06 -4.69
N SER A 74 -3.43 2.30 -3.62
CA SER A 74 -3.04 2.66 -2.25
C SER A 74 -1.53 2.64 -2.08
N HIS A 75 -0.84 1.63 -2.63
CA HIS A 75 0.62 1.59 -2.60
C HIS A 75 1.24 2.78 -3.35
N ARG A 76 0.65 3.20 -4.48
CA ARG A 76 1.05 4.44 -5.18
C ARG A 76 0.76 5.70 -4.38
N ALA A 77 -0.39 5.78 -3.71
CA ALA A 77 -0.72 6.91 -2.83
C ALA A 77 0.22 7.00 -1.62
N MET A 78 0.80 5.88 -1.18
CA MET A 78 1.85 5.86 -0.15
C MET A 78 3.23 6.28 -0.66
N GLY A 79 3.38 6.49 -1.97
CA GLY A 79 4.59 7.00 -2.62
C GLY A 79 5.42 5.95 -3.35
N TRP A 80 4.90 4.73 -3.53
CA TRP A 80 5.66 3.62 -4.11
C TRP A 80 5.24 3.27 -5.53
N VAL A 81 6.14 2.63 -6.27
CA VAL A 81 5.81 2.04 -7.57
C VAL A 81 4.88 0.84 -7.36
N ALA A 82 3.79 0.79 -8.13
CA ALA A 82 2.91 -0.36 -8.19
C ALA A 82 2.27 -0.45 -9.58
N ALA A 83 1.90 -1.67 -9.98
CA ALA A 83 1.21 -1.92 -11.25
C ALA A 83 -0.09 -1.12 -11.37
N HIS A 84 -0.45 -0.77 -12.60
CA HIS A 84 -1.70 -0.09 -12.91
C HIS A 84 -2.78 -1.07 -13.35
N ASN A 85 -4.04 -0.64 -13.30
CA ASN A 85 -5.20 -1.40 -13.75
C ASN A 85 -6.09 -0.57 -14.70
N ARG A 86 -6.68 -1.23 -15.70
CA ARG A 86 -7.69 -0.66 -16.60
C ARG A 86 -8.75 -1.69 -16.94
N TYR A 87 -10.02 -1.36 -16.68
CA TYR A 87 -11.15 -2.24 -16.98
C TYR A 87 -11.53 -2.23 -18.45
N PHE A 88 -12.06 -3.36 -18.92
CA PHE A 88 -12.58 -3.52 -20.28
C PHE A 88 -13.61 -4.65 -20.36
N HIS A 89 -14.41 -4.64 -21.43
CA HIS A 89 -15.31 -5.72 -21.80
C HIS A 89 -14.59 -6.72 -22.71
N LEU A 90 -14.54 -8.00 -22.32
CA LEU A 90 -13.92 -9.04 -23.14
C LEU A 90 -14.97 -9.73 -24.01
N PHE A 91 -14.66 -9.87 -25.30
CA PHE A 91 -15.39 -10.73 -26.23
C PHE A 91 -14.44 -11.82 -26.75
N LEU A 92 -14.88 -13.06 -26.74
CA LEU A 92 -14.13 -14.21 -27.28
C LEU A 92 -14.93 -14.78 -28.45
N ASN A 93 -14.39 -14.71 -29.67
CA ASN A 93 -15.06 -15.14 -30.90
C ASN A 93 -16.49 -14.56 -31.05
N GLY A 94 -16.65 -13.27 -30.72
CA GLY A 94 -17.94 -12.57 -30.75
C GLY A 94 -18.83 -12.77 -29.52
N LEU A 95 -18.52 -13.72 -28.63
CA LEU A 95 -19.27 -13.95 -27.40
C LEU A 95 -18.80 -13.02 -26.28
N TYR A 96 -19.71 -12.27 -25.68
CA TYR A 96 -19.40 -11.48 -24.48
C TYR A 96 -19.02 -12.40 -23.31
N TRP A 97 -17.81 -12.18 -22.78
CA TRP A 97 -17.22 -13.03 -21.75
C TRP A 97 -17.17 -12.38 -20.37
N GLY A 98 -17.53 -11.10 -20.26
CA GLY A 98 -17.59 -10.37 -18.99
C GLY A 98 -16.59 -9.22 -18.90
N VAL A 99 -16.56 -8.59 -17.73
CA VAL A 99 -15.68 -7.48 -17.38
C VAL A 99 -14.35 -8.02 -16.89
N TYR A 100 -13.27 -7.54 -17.47
CA TYR A 100 -11.89 -7.88 -17.10
C TYR A 100 -11.11 -6.59 -16.80
N ASP A 101 -9.91 -6.74 -16.25
CA ASP A 101 -8.97 -5.64 -16.13
C ASP A 101 -7.60 -6.04 -16.66
N PHE A 102 -6.99 -5.12 -17.40
CA PHE A 102 -5.58 -5.18 -17.70
C PHE A 102 -4.83 -4.85 -16.44
N THR A 103 -3.76 -5.59 -16.17
CA THR A 103 -2.76 -5.16 -15.22
C THR A 103 -1.36 -5.51 -15.70
N GLU A 104 -0.41 -4.72 -15.22
CA GLU A 104 1.01 -4.97 -15.39
C GLU A 104 1.46 -6.07 -14.45
N ARG A 105 2.44 -6.86 -14.90
CA ARG A 105 3.13 -7.82 -14.04
C ARG A 105 4.41 -7.17 -13.52
N PRO A 106 4.71 -7.21 -12.21
CA PRO A 106 5.96 -6.64 -11.67
C PRO A 106 7.23 -7.44 -12.02
N ASP A 107 7.44 -7.76 -13.30
CA ASP A 107 8.61 -8.45 -13.82
C ASP A 107 9.78 -7.48 -14.13
N ALA A 108 10.87 -7.99 -14.70
CA ALA A 108 12.05 -7.19 -15.01
C ALA A 108 11.80 -6.08 -16.05
N ASN A 109 10.84 -6.26 -16.97
CA ASN A 109 10.47 -5.21 -17.93
C ASN A 109 9.68 -4.10 -17.24
N PHE A 110 8.76 -4.46 -16.34
CA PHE A 110 8.11 -3.50 -15.45
C PHE A 110 9.15 -2.74 -14.63
N ALA A 111 10.11 -3.44 -14.02
CA ALA A 111 11.16 -2.80 -13.24
C ALA A 111 11.95 -1.76 -14.08
N ALA A 112 12.38 -2.14 -15.28
CA ALA A 112 13.08 -1.22 -16.18
C ALA A 112 12.21 -0.03 -16.62
N ALA A 113 10.90 -0.24 -16.83
CA ALA A 113 9.98 0.82 -17.25
C ALA A 113 9.74 1.88 -16.16
N TYR A 114 9.74 1.49 -14.89
CA TYR A 114 9.44 2.39 -13.77
C TYR A 114 10.67 2.90 -13.01
N PHE A 115 11.74 2.09 -12.92
CA PHE A 115 12.98 2.43 -12.22
C PHE A 115 14.13 2.81 -13.18
N GLY A 116 13.89 2.72 -14.49
CA GLY A 116 14.87 3.05 -15.55
C GLY A 116 15.85 1.91 -15.86
N GLY A 117 16.77 2.12 -16.79
CA GLY A 117 17.73 1.09 -17.21
C GLY A 117 17.13 0.01 -18.11
N LYS A 118 17.72 -1.18 -18.12
CA LYS A 118 17.28 -2.34 -18.92
C LYS A 118 16.76 -3.45 -18.01
N SER A 119 15.98 -4.39 -18.55
CA SER A 119 15.41 -5.49 -17.75
C SER A 119 16.52 -6.40 -17.18
N GLU A 120 17.64 -6.53 -17.87
CA GLU A 120 18.81 -7.26 -17.37
C GLU A 120 19.46 -6.57 -16.17
N ASP A 121 19.16 -5.31 -15.89
CA ASP A 121 19.72 -4.61 -14.73
C ASP A 121 19.04 -5.01 -13.41
N TYR A 122 17.99 -5.86 -13.44
CA TYR A 122 17.15 -6.14 -12.27
C TYR A 122 17.17 -7.61 -11.84
N ASP A 123 17.26 -7.81 -10.52
CA ASP A 123 16.78 -9.02 -9.86
C ASP A 123 15.30 -8.82 -9.53
N VAL A 124 14.46 -9.78 -9.93
CA VAL A 124 13.03 -9.79 -9.60
C VAL A 124 12.67 -11.13 -9.00
N VAL A 125 12.08 -11.10 -7.81
CA VAL A 125 11.68 -12.28 -7.06
C VAL A 125 10.18 -12.27 -6.88
N ASN A 126 9.55 -13.42 -7.11
CA ASN A 126 8.15 -13.67 -6.77
C ASN A 126 8.10 -15.03 -6.08
N GLU A 127 7.69 -15.05 -4.81
CA GLU A 127 7.49 -16.28 -4.05
C GLU A 127 8.75 -17.16 -4.06
N PHE A 128 9.90 -16.57 -3.69
CA PHE A 128 11.23 -17.20 -3.72
C PHE A 128 11.73 -17.67 -5.09
N GLN A 129 11.02 -17.36 -6.18
CA GLN A 129 11.44 -17.71 -7.54
C GLN A 129 11.94 -16.48 -8.29
N ALA A 130 13.06 -16.63 -9.00
CA ALA A 130 13.52 -15.60 -9.92
C ALA A 130 12.55 -15.44 -11.09
N LYS A 131 12.07 -14.21 -11.30
CA LYS A 131 11.35 -13.75 -12.50
C LYS A 131 12.21 -12.80 -13.35
N GLY A 132 13.39 -12.45 -12.86
CA GLY A 132 14.45 -11.72 -13.55
C GLY A 132 15.74 -11.80 -12.72
N GLY A 133 16.89 -11.79 -13.38
CA GLY A 133 18.19 -11.81 -12.69
C GLY A 133 18.45 -13.10 -11.90
N THR A 134 19.05 -12.94 -10.71
CA THR A 134 19.52 -14.01 -9.81
C THR A 134 18.86 -13.92 -8.44
N LEU A 135 18.98 -14.97 -7.62
CA LEU A 135 18.48 -14.97 -6.24
C LEU A 135 19.55 -14.61 -5.20
N ASP A 136 20.80 -14.36 -5.59
CA ASP A 136 21.92 -14.27 -4.64
C ASP A 136 21.72 -13.17 -3.59
N ALA A 137 21.34 -11.97 -4.02
CA ALA A 137 21.05 -10.87 -3.10
C ALA A 137 19.81 -11.13 -2.23
N PHE A 138 18.81 -11.84 -2.77
CA PHE A 138 17.60 -12.19 -2.02
C PHE A 138 17.86 -13.29 -0.99
N HIS A 139 18.70 -14.28 -1.32
CA HIS A 139 19.19 -15.28 -0.38
C HIS A 139 20.04 -14.62 0.71
N ALA A 140 20.90 -13.65 0.37
CA ALA A 140 21.64 -12.88 1.36
C ALA A 140 20.70 -12.15 2.33
N LEU A 141 19.67 -11.47 1.81
CA LEU A 141 18.60 -10.83 2.59
C LEU A 141 17.90 -11.85 3.52
N ASN A 142 17.46 -12.98 2.97
CA ASN A 142 16.71 -13.97 3.71
C ASN A 142 17.58 -14.76 4.71
N SER A 143 18.90 -14.78 4.54
CA SER A 143 19.85 -15.45 5.43
C SER A 143 20.17 -14.64 6.70
N LEU A 144 19.90 -13.34 6.73
CA LEU A 144 20.16 -12.50 7.91
C LEU A 144 19.37 -13.01 9.12
N ARG A 145 19.97 -12.98 10.31
CA ARG A 145 19.37 -13.46 11.57
C ARG A 145 19.67 -12.49 12.70
N GLY A 146 18.85 -12.53 13.74
CA GLY A 146 19.07 -11.74 14.95
C GLY A 146 18.82 -10.25 14.70
N LEU A 147 17.78 -9.95 13.91
CA LEU A 147 17.43 -8.60 13.48
C LEU A 147 16.96 -7.69 14.62
N ALA A 148 16.74 -8.23 15.81
CA ALA A 148 16.55 -7.46 17.03
C ALA A 148 17.75 -6.54 17.33
N ARG A 149 18.96 -6.88 16.87
CA ARG A 149 20.20 -6.12 17.13
C ARG A 149 20.48 -5.09 16.04
N ASP A 150 20.83 -3.88 16.44
CA ASP A 150 21.04 -2.75 15.54
C ASP A 150 22.05 -2.99 14.40
N PRO A 151 23.21 -3.63 14.61
CA PRO A 151 24.13 -3.91 13.51
C PRO A 151 23.53 -4.82 12.42
N GLN A 152 22.68 -5.77 12.80
CA GLN A 152 22.01 -6.65 11.84
C GLN A 152 20.87 -5.94 11.12
N TYR A 153 20.15 -5.07 11.83
CA TYR A 153 19.15 -4.19 11.23
C TYR A 153 19.78 -3.21 10.21
N GLN A 154 20.94 -2.63 10.52
CA GLN A 154 21.67 -1.77 9.59
C GLN A 154 22.14 -2.54 8.34
N LYS A 155 22.65 -3.77 8.52
CA LYS A 155 23.01 -4.66 7.40
C LYS A 155 21.80 -5.02 6.54
N LEU A 156 20.64 -5.24 7.16
CA LEU A 156 19.38 -5.45 6.45
C LEU A 156 19.04 -4.25 5.55
N GLY A 157 19.19 -3.03 6.07
CA GLY A 157 18.91 -1.79 5.32
C GLY A 157 19.76 -1.59 4.06
N GLN A 158 20.89 -2.30 3.92
CA GLN A 158 21.70 -2.30 2.69
C GLN A 158 21.10 -3.19 1.60
N LEU A 159 20.27 -4.17 1.99
CA LEU A 159 19.65 -5.14 1.09
C LEU A 159 18.16 -4.90 0.89
N LEU A 160 17.49 -4.22 1.81
CA LEU A 160 16.06 -3.97 1.80
C LEU A 160 15.79 -2.49 2.06
N ASP A 161 14.96 -1.87 1.22
CA ASP A 161 14.39 -0.56 1.52
C ASP A 161 13.36 -0.75 2.64
N VAL A 162 13.81 -0.51 3.87
CA VAL A 162 12.99 -0.74 5.07
C VAL A 162 11.75 0.17 5.08
N THR A 163 11.84 1.37 4.49
CA THR A 163 10.69 2.29 4.43
C THR A 163 9.61 1.73 3.51
N ASN A 164 10.01 1.26 2.32
CA ASN A 164 9.11 0.58 1.40
C ASN A 164 8.50 -0.67 2.04
N TYR A 165 9.32 -1.48 2.70
CA TYR A 165 8.87 -2.70 3.34
C TYR A 165 7.82 -2.45 4.43
N ILE A 166 8.04 -1.43 5.28
CA ILE A 166 7.08 -1.04 6.31
C ILE A 166 5.75 -0.64 5.68
N ASP A 167 5.78 0.22 4.66
CA ASP A 167 4.55 0.68 3.99
C ASP A 167 3.81 -0.47 3.29
N TYR A 168 4.56 -1.36 2.64
CA TYR A 168 4.04 -2.59 2.02
C TYR A 168 3.33 -3.50 3.04
N VAL A 169 3.96 -3.73 4.19
CA VAL A 169 3.38 -4.53 5.29
C VAL A 169 2.19 -3.82 5.91
N LEU A 170 2.30 -2.52 6.19
CA LEU A 170 1.24 -1.71 6.78
C LEU A 170 -0.03 -1.71 5.91
N LEU A 171 0.12 -1.63 4.58
CA LEU A 171 -1.03 -1.69 3.68
C LEU A 171 -1.74 -3.05 3.71
N ASN A 172 -0.99 -4.15 3.78
CA ASN A 172 -1.59 -5.49 3.90
C ASN A 172 -2.29 -5.68 5.26
N TYR A 173 -1.70 -5.19 6.35
CA TYR A 173 -2.34 -5.16 7.66
C TYR A 173 -3.62 -4.32 7.64
N TYR A 174 -3.55 -3.11 7.07
CA TYR A 174 -4.70 -2.25 6.91
C TYR A 174 -5.82 -2.94 6.14
N ALA A 175 -5.49 -3.60 5.03
CA ALA A 175 -6.47 -4.25 4.18
C ALA A 175 -7.01 -5.57 4.76
N GLY A 176 -6.38 -6.11 5.80
CA GLY A 176 -6.74 -7.42 6.36
C GLY A 176 -6.52 -8.53 5.34
N ASN A 177 -5.33 -8.59 4.73
CA ASN A 177 -5.07 -9.53 3.64
C ASN A 177 -4.97 -10.97 4.13
N GLN A 178 -5.97 -11.79 3.77
CA GLN A 178 -6.11 -13.19 4.18
C GLN A 178 -5.41 -14.19 3.25
N ASP A 179 -4.79 -13.72 2.16
CA ASP A 179 -4.11 -14.57 1.17
C ASP A 179 -2.77 -13.92 0.78
N TRP A 180 -1.90 -13.73 1.76
CA TRP A 180 -0.59 -13.11 1.59
C TRP A 180 0.38 -13.68 2.60
N GLY A 181 1.56 -14.10 2.16
CA GLY A 181 2.46 -14.84 3.04
C GLY A 181 3.81 -15.19 2.43
N GLU A 182 4.62 -15.95 3.17
CA GLU A 182 6.00 -16.31 2.80
C GLU A 182 6.09 -16.78 1.35
N ASN A 183 5.18 -17.65 0.92
CA ASN A 183 5.19 -18.24 -0.42
C ASN A 183 4.03 -17.77 -1.31
N LYS A 184 3.41 -16.61 -1.04
CA LYS A 184 2.19 -16.18 -1.75
C LYS A 184 2.08 -14.67 -1.96
N ASN A 185 1.78 -14.25 -3.19
CA ASN A 185 1.17 -12.96 -3.53
C ASN A 185 2.05 -11.72 -3.25
N TRP A 186 3.33 -11.79 -3.64
CA TRP A 186 4.25 -10.66 -3.57
C TRP A 186 5.32 -10.68 -4.66
N TYR A 187 5.87 -9.50 -4.96
CA TYR A 187 7.09 -9.33 -5.75
C TYR A 187 8.11 -8.49 -4.97
N ALA A 188 9.38 -8.79 -5.12
CA ALA A 188 10.50 -7.96 -4.70
C ALA A 188 11.38 -7.64 -5.90
N VAL A 189 11.73 -6.36 -6.07
CA VAL A 189 12.52 -5.86 -7.20
C VAL A 189 13.75 -5.16 -6.67
N ARG A 190 14.90 -5.43 -7.29
CA ARG A 190 16.18 -4.80 -6.95
C ARG A 190 16.96 -4.48 -8.22
N ARG A 191 17.51 -3.27 -8.30
CA ARG A 191 18.51 -2.92 -9.31
C ARG A 191 19.89 -3.47 -8.92
N ARG A 192 20.57 -4.12 -9.86
CA ARG A 192 21.91 -4.70 -9.67
C ARG A 192 23.02 -3.66 -9.84
N VAL A 193 22.86 -2.75 -10.80
CA VAL A 193 23.89 -1.75 -11.17
C VAL A 193 23.27 -0.35 -11.44
N PRO A 194 23.60 0.68 -10.63
CA PRO A 194 24.23 0.55 -9.32
C PRO A 194 23.33 -0.28 -8.40
N ALA A 195 23.95 -1.00 -7.46
CA ALA A 195 23.22 -1.84 -6.52
C ALA A 195 22.26 -0.99 -5.68
N ALA A 196 20.99 -1.37 -5.67
CA ALA A 196 19.97 -0.79 -4.80
C ALA A 196 19.43 -1.83 -3.82
N PRO A 197 18.80 -1.42 -2.71
CA PRO A 197 18.02 -2.32 -1.88
C PRO A 197 16.79 -2.88 -2.62
N PHE A 198 16.27 -4.03 -2.18
CA PHE A 198 15.00 -4.55 -2.64
C PHE A 198 13.85 -3.62 -2.24
N GLN A 199 12.87 -3.46 -3.13
CA GLN A 199 11.57 -2.90 -2.85
C GLN A 199 10.49 -3.95 -3.14
N TYR A 200 9.53 -4.08 -2.25
CA TYR A 200 8.35 -4.90 -2.43
C TYR A 200 7.28 -4.17 -3.24
N VAL A 201 6.58 -4.93 -4.06
CA VAL A 201 5.53 -4.42 -4.97
C VAL A 201 4.24 -5.20 -4.73
N MET A 202 3.12 -4.48 -4.63
CA MET A 202 1.80 -5.10 -4.46
C MET A 202 1.41 -5.98 -5.63
N TRP A 203 0.90 -7.17 -5.29
CA TRP A 203 0.44 -8.16 -6.24
C TRP A 203 -0.68 -9.00 -5.63
N ASP A 204 -1.75 -9.24 -6.40
CA ASP A 204 -2.80 -10.20 -6.09
C ASP A 204 -3.55 -9.96 -4.77
N GLY A 205 -3.80 -8.68 -4.45
CA GLY A 205 -4.50 -8.27 -3.23
C GLY A 205 -6.02 -8.40 -3.34
N GLU A 206 -6.55 -9.61 -3.56
CA GLU A 206 -8.00 -9.83 -3.77
C GLU A 206 -8.76 -10.26 -2.50
N GLN A 207 -8.10 -10.97 -1.58
CA GLN A 207 -8.68 -11.47 -0.31
C GLN A 207 -8.53 -10.44 0.82
N VAL A 208 -8.98 -9.21 0.55
CA VAL A 208 -8.85 -8.03 1.43
C VAL A 208 -10.19 -7.34 1.64
N LEU A 209 -10.27 -6.42 2.60
CA LEU A 209 -11.44 -5.58 2.88
C LEU A 209 -12.71 -6.41 3.17
N GLN A 210 -12.57 -7.53 3.90
CA GLN A 210 -13.68 -8.45 4.16
C GLN A 210 -14.31 -8.16 5.51
N ASP A 211 -13.60 -8.41 6.61
CA ASP A 211 -14.04 -8.03 7.94
C ASP A 211 -13.29 -6.78 8.41
N VAL A 212 -14.03 -5.84 8.99
CA VAL A 212 -13.43 -4.64 9.57
C VAL A 212 -12.57 -4.97 10.79
N GLN A 213 -12.77 -6.14 11.41
CA GLN A 213 -12.02 -6.65 12.56
C GLN A 213 -10.87 -7.59 12.19
N ASP A 214 -10.65 -7.91 10.90
CA ASP A 214 -9.57 -8.80 10.46
C ASP A 214 -8.23 -8.36 11.10
N ASP A 215 -7.62 -9.19 11.95
CA ASP A 215 -6.35 -8.88 12.63
C ASP A 215 -5.21 -9.70 12.02
N THR A 216 -4.62 -9.16 10.96
CA THR A 216 -3.39 -9.73 10.35
C THR A 216 -2.13 -9.14 10.96
N VAL A 217 -2.23 -8.33 12.02
CA VAL A 217 -1.09 -7.74 12.73
C VAL A 217 -0.60 -8.70 13.83
N SER A 218 -1.57 -9.17 14.63
CA SER A 218 -1.36 -10.01 15.82
C SER A 218 -1.46 -11.49 15.53
N ASP A 219 -2.36 -11.89 14.63
CA ASP A 219 -2.56 -13.28 14.20
C ASP A 219 -2.43 -13.40 12.68
N PRO A 220 -1.21 -13.22 12.17
CA PRO A 220 -1.07 -13.14 10.74
C PRO A 220 -1.14 -14.50 10.05
N TYR A 221 -1.92 -14.56 8.98
CA TYR A 221 -1.96 -15.69 8.07
C TYR A 221 -0.61 -15.82 7.34
N GLU A 222 0.14 -16.90 7.60
CA GLU A 222 1.35 -17.32 6.86
C GLU A 222 2.39 -16.21 6.54
N MET A 223 2.59 -15.24 7.45
CA MET A 223 3.35 -13.97 7.29
C MET A 223 4.37 -13.84 6.15
N PRO A 224 4.44 -12.65 5.52
CA PRO A 224 5.13 -12.45 4.25
C PRO A 224 6.62 -12.73 4.32
N PHE A 225 7.25 -12.59 5.49
CA PHE A 225 8.64 -12.96 5.75
C PHE A 225 8.83 -13.17 7.25
N ARG A 226 9.66 -14.14 7.65
CA ARG A 226 10.34 -14.19 8.97
C ARG A 226 10.86 -12.82 9.41
N LEU A 227 11.26 -11.96 8.45
CA LEU A 227 11.77 -10.62 8.69
C LEU A 227 10.85 -9.76 9.56
N ALA A 228 9.55 -9.67 9.25
CA ALA A 228 8.62 -8.82 10.01
C ALA A 228 8.59 -9.20 11.50
N GLU A 229 8.57 -10.50 11.80
CA GLU A 229 8.51 -11.02 13.17
C GLU A 229 9.82 -10.79 13.95
N GLU A 230 10.97 -10.98 13.32
CA GLU A 230 12.24 -10.64 13.98
C GLU A 230 12.42 -9.12 14.13
N LEU A 231 11.96 -8.33 13.16
CA LEU A 231 12.10 -6.88 13.15
C LEU A 231 11.23 -6.18 14.18
N LYS A 232 10.03 -6.69 14.48
CA LYS A 232 9.18 -6.23 15.59
C LYS A 232 9.95 -6.17 16.93
N ARG A 233 11.02 -6.96 17.09
CA ARG A 233 11.87 -6.97 18.29
C ARG A 233 12.95 -5.88 18.31
N ASN A 234 13.27 -5.25 17.18
CA ASN A 234 14.21 -4.13 17.12
C ASN A 234 13.54 -2.80 17.46
N ALA A 235 14.16 -1.98 18.31
CA ALA A 235 13.60 -0.71 18.76
C ALA A 235 13.53 0.35 17.64
N GLU A 236 14.56 0.44 16.79
CA GLU A 236 14.54 1.37 15.65
C GLU A 236 13.49 0.98 14.62
N PHE A 237 13.33 -0.32 14.33
CA PHE A 237 12.28 -0.77 13.42
C PHE A 237 10.89 -0.43 13.95
N ARG A 238 10.59 -0.67 15.24
CA ARG A 238 9.30 -0.30 15.83
C ARG A 238 9.03 1.20 15.70
N LEU A 239 10.03 2.04 15.95
CA LEU A 239 9.87 3.48 15.84
C LEU A 239 9.69 3.92 14.38
N ALA A 240 10.48 3.38 13.45
CA ALA A 240 10.32 3.63 12.02
C ALA A 240 8.94 3.18 11.53
N PHE A 241 8.44 2.04 12.02
CA PHE A 241 7.09 1.56 11.72
C PHE A 241 6.03 2.55 12.24
N ALA A 242 6.17 3.00 13.47
CA ALA A 242 5.29 3.99 14.07
C ALA A 242 5.28 5.31 13.28
N ASP A 243 6.43 5.75 12.77
CA ASP A 243 6.53 6.96 11.94
C ASP A 243 5.75 6.81 10.63
N ARG A 244 5.80 5.64 9.99
CA ARG A 244 5.00 5.36 8.78
C ARG A 244 3.51 5.28 9.08
N VAL A 245 3.12 4.70 10.22
CA VAL A 245 1.73 4.72 10.69
C VAL A 245 1.26 6.16 10.91
N GLN A 246 2.05 6.99 11.59
CA GLN A 246 1.73 8.40 11.81
C GLN A 246 1.55 9.16 10.49
N LYS A 247 2.44 8.93 9.52
CA LYS A 247 2.35 9.51 8.17
C LYS A 247 1.07 9.11 7.42
N HIS A 248 0.67 7.83 7.51
CA HIS A 248 -0.37 7.31 6.63
C HIS A 248 -1.77 7.27 7.27
N PHE A 249 -1.90 7.20 8.60
CA PHE A 249 -3.19 7.03 9.27
C PHE A 249 -3.84 8.35 9.70
N PHE A 250 -3.06 9.42 9.83
CA PHE A 250 -3.51 10.70 10.39
C PHE A 250 -3.53 11.79 9.31
N HIS A 251 -4.33 12.83 9.55
CA HIS A 251 -4.52 13.95 8.63
C HIS A 251 -4.82 13.48 7.20
N ASP A 252 -4.08 13.99 6.22
CA ASP A 252 -4.21 13.68 4.79
C ASP A 252 -3.43 12.41 4.39
N GLY A 253 -3.10 11.54 5.35
CA GLY A 253 -2.38 10.30 5.13
C GLY A 253 -3.10 9.35 4.17
N ALA A 254 -2.34 8.56 3.40
CA ALA A 254 -2.88 7.70 2.34
C ALA A 254 -3.85 6.60 2.84
N LEU A 255 -3.82 6.29 4.14
CA LEU A 255 -4.66 5.31 4.82
C LEU A 255 -5.62 5.96 5.83
N ALA A 256 -5.80 7.28 5.77
CA ALA A 256 -6.88 7.97 6.47
C ALA A 256 -8.25 7.49 5.93
N PRO A 257 -9.31 7.47 6.76
CA PRO A 257 -10.63 6.94 6.38
C PRO A 257 -11.19 7.54 5.07
N THR A 258 -11.11 8.87 4.93
CA THR A 258 -11.60 9.60 3.76
C THR A 258 -10.79 9.24 2.50
N ALA A 259 -9.47 9.30 2.57
CA ALA A 259 -8.58 8.96 1.44
C ALA A 259 -8.80 7.52 0.94
N CYS A 260 -8.98 6.56 1.84
CA CYS A 260 -9.28 5.17 1.49
C CYS A 260 -10.65 5.04 0.79
N ALA A 261 -11.69 5.67 1.35
CA ALA A 261 -13.05 5.63 0.82
C ALA A 261 -13.14 6.31 -0.55
N GLU A 262 -12.50 7.47 -0.74
CA GLU A 262 -12.45 8.18 -2.02
C GLU A 262 -11.76 7.36 -3.12
N ARG A 263 -10.62 6.75 -2.78
CA ARG A 263 -9.89 5.85 -3.69
C ARG A 263 -10.75 4.67 -4.11
N TRP A 264 -11.47 4.07 -3.17
CA TRP A 264 -12.41 2.98 -3.45
C TRP A 264 -13.57 3.43 -4.33
N ALA A 265 -14.23 4.54 -3.96
CA ALA A 265 -15.36 5.10 -4.70
C ALA A 265 -14.99 5.46 -6.14
N LYS A 266 -13.77 5.96 -6.38
CA LYS A 266 -13.25 6.22 -7.73
C LYS A 266 -13.27 4.95 -8.59
N ARG A 267 -12.71 3.85 -8.11
CA ARG A 267 -12.69 2.57 -8.84
C ARG A 267 -14.07 1.94 -8.96
N ALA A 268 -14.90 2.04 -7.91
CA ALA A 268 -16.28 1.59 -7.96
C ALA A 268 -17.06 2.30 -9.08
N LYS A 269 -16.92 3.62 -9.19
CA LYS A 269 -17.54 4.42 -10.26
C LYS A 269 -17.07 4.01 -11.65
N GLU A 270 -15.78 3.69 -11.82
CA GLU A 270 -15.24 3.23 -13.11
C GLU A 270 -15.89 1.93 -13.62
N VAL A 271 -16.23 0.99 -12.72
CA VAL A 271 -16.80 -0.31 -13.10
C VAL A 271 -18.31 -0.41 -12.99
N ASP A 272 -18.96 0.58 -12.37
CA ASP A 272 -20.37 0.54 -11.96
C ASP A 272 -21.32 0.08 -13.09
N ALA A 273 -21.31 0.78 -14.22
CA ALA A 273 -22.14 0.42 -15.37
C ALA A 273 -21.76 -0.95 -15.97
N ALA A 274 -20.47 -1.28 -15.97
CA ALA A 274 -19.98 -2.55 -16.51
C ALA A 274 -20.48 -3.76 -15.68
N MET A 275 -20.74 -3.56 -14.39
CA MET A 275 -21.27 -4.61 -13.50
C MET A 275 -22.68 -5.07 -13.88
N VAL A 276 -23.46 -4.27 -14.61
CA VAL A 276 -24.75 -4.72 -15.19
C VAL A 276 -24.51 -5.84 -16.19
N ALA A 277 -23.54 -5.67 -17.09
CA ALA A 277 -23.18 -6.70 -18.06
C ALA A 277 -22.53 -7.92 -17.39
N GLU A 278 -21.70 -7.72 -16.36
CA GLU A 278 -21.16 -8.82 -15.54
C GLU A 278 -22.29 -9.63 -14.89
N SER A 279 -23.34 -8.96 -14.38
CA SER A 279 -24.52 -9.61 -13.79
C SER A 279 -25.25 -10.47 -14.82
N ALA A 280 -25.50 -9.92 -16.01
CA ALA A 280 -26.17 -10.63 -17.09
C ALA A 280 -25.39 -11.87 -17.54
N ARG A 281 -24.05 -11.79 -17.61
CA ARG A 281 -23.22 -12.91 -18.06
C ARG A 281 -23.02 -13.96 -16.99
N TRP A 282 -22.75 -13.56 -15.75
CA TRP A 282 -22.21 -14.44 -14.70
C TRP A 282 -23.07 -14.56 -13.46
N GLY A 283 -24.08 -13.70 -13.27
CA GLY A 283 -24.90 -13.65 -12.05
C GLY A 283 -25.67 -14.94 -11.76
N TYR A 284 -26.10 -15.66 -12.80
CA TYR A 284 -26.82 -16.93 -12.71
C TYR A 284 -25.92 -18.16 -12.51
N TYR A 285 -24.60 -18.05 -12.73
CA TYR A 285 -23.72 -19.22 -12.87
C TYR A 285 -23.71 -20.14 -11.62
N ARG A 286 -23.88 -19.57 -10.42
CA ARG A 286 -23.84 -20.33 -9.15
C ARG A 286 -25.17 -20.39 -8.40
N ARG A 287 -26.21 -19.65 -8.82
CA ARG A 287 -27.49 -19.59 -8.11
C ARG A 287 -28.62 -18.97 -8.94
N ASN A 288 -29.84 -19.22 -8.49
CA ASN A 288 -31.07 -18.55 -8.89
C ASN A 288 -31.84 -18.18 -7.60
N PRO A 289 -32.24 -16.91 -7.36
CA PRO A 289 -32.09 -15.71 -8.20
C PRO A 289 -30.61 -15.29 -8.40
N PRO A 290 -30.28 -14.59 -9.51
CA PRO A 290 -28.90 -14.27 -9.87
C PRO A 290 -28.29 -13.26 -8.89
N PHE A 291 -26.96 -13.18 -8.89
CA PHE A 291 -26.28 -11.99 -8.36
C PHE A 291 -26.45 -10.81 -9.33
N THR A 292 -26.72 -9.62 -8.79
CA THR A 292 -26.87 -8.41 -9.61
C THR A 292 -26.08 -7.23 -9.08
N ARG A 293 -25.79 -6.29 -9.97
CA ARG A 293 -25.22 -4.98 -9.65
C ARG A 293 -26.11 -4.26 -8.62
N ASP A 294 -27.42 -4.20 -8.88
CA ASP A 294 -28.34 -3.37 -8.09
C ASP A 294 -28.63 -3.91 -6.69
N LYS A 295 -28.41 -5.21 -6.46
CA LYS A 295 -28.64 -5.84 -5.17
C LYS A 295 -27.33 -6.12 -4.44
N GLU A 296 -26.58 -7.14 -4.85
CA GLU A 296 -25.41 -7.58 -4.07
C GLU A 296 -24.20 -6.68 -4.23
N TRP A 297 -23.90 -6.21 -5.45
CA TRP A 297 -22.72 -5.36 -5.65
C TRP A 297 -22.86 -4.02 -4.91
N LEU A 298 -24.01 -3.33 -5.06
CA LEU A 298 -24.28 -2.07 -4.36
C LEU A 298 -24.35 -2.25 -2.83
N ALA A 299 -24.89 -3.37 -2.34
CA ALA A 299 -24.90 -3.63 -0.90
C ALA A 299 -23.48 -3.76 -0.32
N GLU A 300 -22.57 -4.45 -1.03
CA GLU A 300 -21.17 -4.59 -0.61
C GLU A 300 -20.40 -3.26 -0.74
N GLN A 301 -20.67 -2.44 -1.77
CA GLN A 301 -20.16 -1.07 -1.88
C GLN A 301 -20.55 -0.24 -0.65
N GLN A 302 -21.83 -0.29 -0.27
CA GLN A 302 -22.34 0.43 0.90
C GLN A 302 -21.72 -0.08 2.20
N ARG A 303 -21.52 -1.40 2.34
CA ARG A 303 -20.84 -1.95 3.51
C ARG A 303 -19.41 -1.41 3.64
N LEU A 304 -18.66 -1.37 2.54
CA LEU A 304 -17.29 -0.86 2.55
C LEU A 304 -17.24 0.63 2.91
N LEU A 305 -18.08 1.44 2.28
CA LEU A 305 -18.09 2.89 2.46
C LEU A 305 -18.67 3.34 3.80
N LYS A 306 -19.69 2.64 4.32
CA LYS A 306 -20.38 3.03 5.57
C LYS A 306 -19.81 2.35 6.81
N ASN A 307 -19.28 1.14 6.67
CA ASN A 307 -18.88 0.32 7.83
C ASN A 307 -17.37 0.04 7.86
N TYR A 308 -16.73 -0.25 6.72
CA TYR A 308 -15.32 -0.64 6.72
C TYR A 308 -14.39 0.58 6.85
N PHE A 309 -14.34 1.45 5.84
CA PHE A 309 -13.37 2.56 5.80
C PHE A 309 -13.49 3.55 6.97
N PRO A 310 -14.70 3.91 7.46
CA PRO A 310 -14.82 4.81 8.61
C PRO A 310 -14.19 4.29 9.91
N GLN A 311 -14.07 2.96 10.06
CA GLN A 311 -13.63 2.34 11.32
C GLN A 311 -12.24 1.71 11.21
N ARG A 312 -11.84 1.25 10.01
CA ARG A 312 -10.66 0.38 9.84
C ARG A 312 -9.36 0.99 10.36
N THR A 313 -9.11 2.27 10.07
CA THR A 313 -7.88 2.96 10.49
C THR A 313 -7.72 2.94 12.02
N ALA A 314 -8.80 3.18 12.77
CA ALA A 314 -8.76 3.17 14.23
C ALA A 314 -8.58 1.76 14.81
N ILE A 315 -9.21 0.76 14.20
CA ILE A 315 -9.07 -0.66 14.59
C ILE A 315 -7.63 -1.14 14.39
N VAL A 316 -7.04 -0.88 13.22
CA VAL A 316 -5.67 -1.32 12.92
C VAL A 316 -4.66 -0.56 13.79
N LEU A 317 -4.92 0.71 14.11
CA LEU A 317 -4.09 1.45 15.08
C LEU A 317 -4.11 0.79 16.46
N GLN A 318 -5.25 0.27 16.92
CA GLN A 318 -5.36 -0.48 18.17
C GLN A 318 -4.56 -1.79 18.11
N GLN A 319 -4.69 -2.56 17.02
CA GLN A 319 -3.93 -3.80 16.80
C GLN A 319 -2.41 -3.53 16.80
N LEU A 320 -1.95 -2.48 16.11
CA LEU A 320 -0.54 -2.07 16.08
C LEU A 320 -0.02 -1.66 17.48
N ARG A 321 -0.84 -0.96 18.27
CA ARG A 321 -0.50 -0.62 19.67
C ARG A 321 -0.40 -1.88 20.54
N ALA A 322 -1.27 -2.85 20.34
CA ALA A 322 -1.28 -4.10 21.11
C ALA A 322 0.02 -4.90 20.94
N VAL A 323 0.60 -4.90 19.73
CA VAL A 323 1.88 -5.58 19.43
C VAL A 323 3.12 -4.66 19.56
N GLY A 324 2.94 -3.41 19.99
CA GLY A 324 4.04 -2.46 20.20
C GLY A 324 4.63 -1.84 18.93
N LEU A 325 3.98 -1.97 17.77
CA LEU A 325 4.38 -1.31 16.52
C LEU A 325 3.95 0.16 16.43
N TYR A 326 3.16 0.64 17.39
CA TYR A 326 2.86 2.05 17.56
C TYR A 326 2.86 2.43 19.06
N PRO A 327 3.61 3.46 19.49
CA PRO A 327 3.71 3.81 20.90
C PRO A 327 2.37 4.35 21.45
N LYS A 328 2.15 4.17 22.75
CA LYS A 328 0.98 4.75 23.45
C LYS A 328 1.11 6.26 23.65
N ILE A 329 2.34 6.79 23.60
CA ILE A 329 2.61 8.23 23.68
C ILE A 329 2.11 8.89 22.39
N ALA A 330 1.26 9.91 22.54
CA ALA A 330 0.74 10.66 21.42
C ALA A 330 1.87 11.41 20.69
N ALA A 331 1.89 11.27 19.37
CA ALA A 331 2.71 12.13 18.52
C ALA A 331 2.18 13.58 18.57
N PRO A 332 3.05 14.59 18.41
CA PRO A 332 2.61 15.98 18.33
C PRO A 332 1.62 16.17 17.19
N ILE A 333 0.57 16.94 17.42
CA ILE A 333 -0.35 17.41 16.38
C ILE A 333 0.15 18.78 15.96
N LEU A 334 0.50 18.91 14.68
CA LEU A 334 0.91 20.17 14.09
C LEU A 334 -0.33 20.81 13.47
N GLY A 335 -0.78 21.94 14.03
CA GLY A 335 -1.95 22.65 13.55
C GLY A 335 -1.60 23.66 12.47
N GLN A 336 -2.45 23.77 11.45
CA GLN A 336 -2.48 24.89 10.52
C GLN A 336 -3.80 25.64 10.70
N GLN A 337 -3.74 26.89 11.16
CA GLN A 337 -4.90 27.79 11.13
C GLN A 337 -4.84 28.67 9.89
N ASP A 338 -5.92 28.67 9.12
CA ASP A 338 -6.11 29.58 8.00
C ASP A 338 -6.89 30.82 8.47
N GLY A 339 -6.22 31.98 8.53
CA GLY A 339 -6.87 33.27 8.82
C GLY A 339 -5.89 34.45 8.92
N ALA A 340 -6.09 35.46 8.08
CA ALA A 340 -5.49 36.82 8.03
C ALA A 340 -3.97 36.96 7.80
N SER A 341 -3.63 37.55 6.65
CA SER A 341 -2.43 38.30 6.16
C SER A 341 -1.01 38.17 6.76
N ASP A 342 -0.81 37.65 7.97
CA ASP A 342 0.46 37.19 8.53
C ASP A 342 0.15 35.88 9.27
N ARG A 343 0.32 34.74 8.59
CA ARG A 343 -0.15 33.46 9.12
C ARG A 343 0.87 32.85 10.08
N ALA A 344 0.37 32.52 11.25
CA ALA A 344 1.14 32.15 12.42
C ALA A 344 0.72 30.71 12.82
N PHE A 345 1.57 29.71 12.54
CA PHE A 345 1.27 28.29 12.77
C PHE A 345 1.58 27.88 14.22
N GLN A 346 0.69 27.16 14.90
CA GLN A 346 0.88 26.72 16.29
C GLN A 346 1.04 25.19 16.38
N VAL A 347 1.93 24.71 17.25
CA VAL A 347 1.88 23.31 17.72
C VAL A 347 0.80 23.26 18.79
N GLU A 348 -0.38 22.72 18.44
CA GLU A 348 -1.58 22.71 19.29
C GLU A 348 -1.56 21.57 20.32
N VAL A 349 -0.40 21.26 20.91
CA VAL A 349 -0.31 20.21 21.93
C VAL A 349 0.15 20.79 23.26
N THR A 350 -0.73 20.68 24.25
CA THR A 350 -0.32 20.66 25.66
C THR A 350 0.28 19.29 25.94
N PRO A 351 1.60 19.16 26.16
CA PRO A 351 2.20 17.88 26.52
C PRO A 351 1.53 17.33 27.79
N ALA A 352 1.24 16.03 27.81
CA ALA A 352 0.83 15.34 29.04
C ALA A 352 1.88 15.58 30.14
N LYS A 353 1.46 15.59 31.41
CA LYS A 353 2.37 15.83 32.55
C LYS A 353 3.58 14.90 32.47
N GLY A 354 4.79 15.48 32.45
CA GLY A 354 6.05 14.74 32.34
C GLY A 354 6.56 14.48 30.91
N SER A 355 5.80 14.86 29.88
CA SER A 355 6.24 14.79 28.49
C SER A 355 6.83 16.12 27.99
N ARG A 356 7.75 16.05 27.02
CA ARG A 356 8.33 17.22 26.35
C ARG A 356 8.25 17.01 24.84
N ILE A 357 7.94 18.07 24.11
CA ILE A 357 7.93 18.05 22.65
C ILE A 357 9.26 18.64 22.16
N TYR A 358 9.92 17.90 21.27
CA TYR A 358 11.14 18.33 20.59
C TYR A 358 10.84 18.47 19.11
N TYR A 359 11.37 19.53 18.49
CA TYR A 359 11.19 19.78 17.07
C TYR A 359 12.45 20.29 16.40
N THR A 360 12.51 20.15 15.08
CA THR A 360 13.59 20.66 14.22
C THR A 360 12.98 21.33 12.99
N THR A 361 13.61 22.38 12.48
CA THR A 361 13.17 23.14 11.29
C THR A 361 14.04 22.92 10.05
N ASN A 362 15.08 22.08 10.16
CA ASN A 362 16.03 21.78 9.10
C ASN A 362 15.79 20.42 8.43
N GLY A 363 14.64 19.79 8.70
CA GLY A 363 14.29 18.46 8.18
C GLY A 363 15.00 17.28 8.85
N SER A 364 15.86 17.49 9.85
CA SER A 364 16.44 16.37 10.63
C SER A 364 15.40 15.75 11.58
N ASP A 365 15.67 14.55 12.11
CA ASP A 365 14.83 13.99 13.17
C ASP A 365 15.21 14.63 14.52
N PRO A 366 14.26 15.00 15.41
CA PRO A 366 14.57 15.48 16.76
C PRO A 366 15.36 14.49 17.65
N ARG A 367 15.44 13.23 17.24
CA ARG A 367 16.20 12.16 17.89
C ARG A 367 17.45 11.80 17.07
N VAL A 368 18.52 11.39 17.75
CA VAL A 368 19.65 10.67 17.15
C VAL A 368 19.27 9.19 17.02
N ALA A 369 19.23 8.69 15.79
CA ALA A 369 18.94 7.28 15.49
C ALA A 369 19.84 6.33 16.31
N PHE A 370 19.30 5.17 16.68
CA PHE A 370 19.96 4.12 17.49
C PHE A 370 20.33 4.49 18.93
N THR A 371 20.55 5.76 19.27
CA THR A 371 20.95 6.15 20.64
C THR A 371 19.79 6.67 21.49
N GLY A 372 18.81 7.30 20.84
CA GLY A 372 17.68 7.94 21.51
C GLY A 372 17.99 9.23 22.23
N ALA A 373 19.22 9.71 22.09
CA ALA A 373 19.58 11.06 22.48
C ALA A 373 18.79 12.08 21.67
N ILE A 374 18.60 13.26 22.26
CA ILE A 374 18.07 14.43 21.57
C ILE A 374 19.16 14.94 20.62
N THR A 375 18.82 15.22 19.36
CA THR A 375 19.80 15.76 18.40
C THR A 375 20.19 17.20 18.77
N SER A 376 21.39 17.64 18.38
CA SER A 376 21.83 19.02 18.58
C SER A 376 21.01 20.06 17.82
N HIS A 377 20.27 19.64 16.78
CA HIS A 377 19.35 20.50 16.04
C HIS A 377 17.97 20.65 16.69
N ALA A 378 17.66 19.84 17.71
CA ALA A 378 16.33 19.82 18.30
C ALA A 378 16.14 20.95 19.28
N GLN A 379 14.98 21.59 19.20
CA GLN A 379 14.53 22.62 20.10
C GLN A 379 13.37 22.10 20.95
N ILE A 380 13.30 22.54 22.21
CA ILE A 380 12.18 22.21 23.09
C ILE A 380 11.02 23.16 22.78
N TYR A 381 9.84 22.60 22.52
CA TYR A 381 8.61 23.37 22.42
C TYR A 381 8.14 23.77 23.82
N THR A 382 8.07 25.08 24.09
CA THR A 382 7.64 25.63 25.39
C THR A 382 6.39 26.51 25.30
N LYS A 383 6.13 27.09 24.13
CA LYS A 383 5.00 27.95 23.81
C LYS A 383 4.79 27.97 22.30
N ALA A 384 3.68 28.53 21.84
CA ALA A 384 3.42 28.76 20.42
C ALA A 384 4.61 29.43 19.72
N ILE A 385 5.03 28.85 18.59
CA ILE A 385 6.17 29.30 17.78
C ILE A 385 5.70 29.40 16.34
N PHE A 386 5.98 30.53 15.70
CA PHE A 386 5.54 30.82 14.35
C PHE A 386 6.68 30.58 13.35
N PHE A 387 6.38 29.83 12.29
CA PHE A 387 7.35 29.51 11.23
C PHE A 387 7.00 30.23 9.93
N PRO A 388 8.00 30.72 9.18
CA PRO A 388 7.79 31.20 7.82
C PRO A 388 7.23 30.11 6.90
N ALA A 389 6.53 30.52 5.85
CA ALA A 389 6.20 29.62 4.74
C ALA A 389 7.47 29.01 4.13
N GLY A 390 7.39 27.75 3.72
CA GLY A 390 8.49 26.90 3.28
C GLY A 390 9.19 26.14 4.40
N THR A 391 8.91 26.41 5.67
CA THR A 391 9.58 25.71 6.78
C THR A 391 9.11 24.25 6.86
N HIS A 392 10.07 23.32 6.84
CA HIS A 392 9.83 21.91 7.10
C HIS A 392 10.06 21.62 8.59
N VAL A 393 9.01 21.18 9.28
CA VAL A 393 9.07 20.87 10.71
C VAL A 393 8.89 19.38 10.92
N ARG A 394 9.77 18.84 11.77
CA ARG A 394 9.70 17.50 12.32
C ARG A 394 9.60 17.58 13.83
N ALA A 395 8.67 16.85 14.43
CA ALA A 395 8.42 16.91 15.86
C ALA A 395 8.12 15.53 16.45
N ARG A 396 8.58 15.33 17.69
CA ARG A 396 8.28 14.14 18.51
C ARG A 396 8.01 14.53 19.96
N THR A 397 7.18 13.75 20.63
CA THR A 397 7.01 13.77 22.08
C THR A 397 8.00 12.79 22.71
N LEU A 398 8.67 13.19 23.79
CA LEU A 398 9.48 12.33 24.64
C LEU A 398 8.85 12.27 26.03
N GLN A 399 8.60 11.06 26.53
CA GLN A 399 8.10 10.82 27.88
C GLN A 399 8.80 9.59 28.46
N ASP A 400 9.39 9.74 29.65
CA ASP A 400 10.08 8.64 30.37
C ASP A 400 11.08 7.85 29.51
N GLY A 401 11.82 8.56 28.64
CA GLY A 401 12.81 7.97 27.73
C GLY A 401 12.23 7.32 26.46
N ILE A 402 10.91 7.33 26.29
CA ILE A 402 10.22 6.75 25.13
C ILE A 402 9.77 7.87 24.18
N TRP A 403 10.13 7.73 22.91
CA TRP A 403 9.74 8.64 21.84
C TRP A 403 8.39 8.24 21.22
N SER A 404 7.56 9.24 20.90
CA SER A 404 6.40 9.05 20.03
C SER A 404 6.81 8.82 18.58
N ALA A 405 5.85 8.44 17.75
CA ALA A 405 5.99 8.55 16.30
C ALA A 405 6.32 9.99 15.85
N LEU A 406 6.95 10.12 14.69
CA LEU A 406 7.31 11.38 14.05
C LEU A 406 6.10 12.01 13.39
N THR A 407 5.81 13.26 13.75
CA THR A 407 4.97 14.11 12.92
C THR A 407 5.86 15.04 12.10
N GLU A 408 5.57 15.16 10.81
CA GLU A 408 6.25 16.10 9.94
C GLU A 408 5.26 16.86 9.06
N THR A 409 5.57 18.12 8.76
CA THR A 409 4.81 18.94 7.83
C THR A 409 5.71 19.98 7.17
N THR A 410 5.34 20.40 5.96
CA THR A 410 5.93 21.59 5.33
C THR A 410 4.87 22.67 5.34
N PHE A 411 5.17 23.80 5.97
CA PHE A 411 4.27 24.94 5.96
C PHE A 411 4.27 25.56 4.58
N THR A 412 3.25 25.32 3.76
CA THR A 412 3.15 25.95 2.44
C THR A 412 2.60 27.37 2.54
N SER A 413 3.04 28.28 1.67
CA SER A 413 2.30 29.52 1.43
C SER A 413 0.92 29.17 0.88
N ALA A 414 -0.16 29.78 1.37
CA ALA A 414 -1.45 29.62 0.74
C ALA A 414 -1.38 30.04 -0.73
N SER A 415 -1.91 29.22 -1.64
CA SER A 415 -2.26 29.73 -2.96
C SER A 415 -3.29 30.85 -2.80
N PRO A 416 -3.23 31.93 -3.60
CA PRO A 416 -4.35 32.85 -3.66
C PRO A 416 -5.60 32.04 -4.00
N ALA A 417 -6.67 32.21 -3.25
CA ALA A 417 -7.96 31.66 -3.63
C ALA A 417 -8.21 32.03 -5.09
N ALA A 418 -8.39 31.03 -5.95
CA ALA A 418 -8.84 31.25 -7.31
C ALA A 418 -10.20 31.94 -7.20
N LYS A 419 -10.22 33.26 -7.39
CA LYS A 419 -11.44 33.97 -7.76
C LYS A 419 -11.80 33.41 -9.14
N ASN A 420 -12.87 32.63 -9.21
CA ASN A 420 -13.76 32.50 -10.36
C ASN A 420 -15.08 31.92 -9.89
#